data_AF-X0UMN6-F1
#
_entry.id   AF-X0UMN6-F1
#
_cell.length_a   1.000
_cell.length_b   1.000
_cell.length_c   1.000
_cell.angle_alpha   90.00
_cell.angle_beta   90.00
_cell.angle_gamma   90.00
#
_symmetry.space_group_name_H-M   'P 1'
#
loop_
_entity.id
_entity.type
_entity.pdbx_description
1 polymer ?
#
loop_
_entity_poly.entity_id
_entity_poly.type
_entity_poly.pdbx_seq_one_letter_code
_entity_poly.pdbx_strand_id
1 'polypeptide(L)'
;DFLINIPVLKTHFQTKVSLGFKNLKGCLSKASKQRFHITNRLDSLICLLNEAIESDLVIIDGIYMLEKGPETLAGVAHRKDLIIASPDIFECDIVGAT
;
A
#
# COMPACT_ATOMS: atom_id res chain seq x y z
N ASP A 1 -11.83 9.40 16.47
CA ASP A 1 -11.31 8.04 16.25
C ASP A 1 -9.84 8.12 15.84
N PHE A 2 -9.14 6.97 15.78
CA PHE A 2 -7.72 6.89 15.40
C PHE A 2 -7.49 5.66 14.52
N LEU A 3 -7.06 5.86 13.28
CA LEU A 3 -6.86 4.82 12.27
C LEU A 3 -5.37 4.48 12.11
N ILE A 4 -5.02 3.23 12.44
CA ILE A 4 -3.67 2.69 12.21
C ILE A 4 -3.68 1.83 10.94
N ASN A 5 -2.85 2.19 9.97
CA ASN A 5 -2.70 1.50 8.69
C ASN A 5 -1.38 0.71 8.67
N ILE A 6 -1.47 -0.62 8.55
CA ILE A 6 -0.30 -1.51 8.63
C ILE A 6 -0.10 -2.25 7.29
N PRO A 7 0.48 -1.60 6.27
CA PRO A 7 0.80 -2.25 5.00
C PRO A 7 2.01 -3.18 5.12
N VAL A 8 2.05 -4.20 4.26
CA VAL A 8 3.26 -5.01 4.03
C VAL A 8 4.15 -4.31 2.99
N LEU A 9 5.47 -4.26 3.23
CA LEU A 9 6.47 -3.81 2.26
C LEU A 9 6.48 -4.74 1.05
N LYS A 10 5.90 -4.29 -0.07
CA LYS A 10 5.80 -5.11 -1.29
C LYS A 10 5.81 -4.28 -2.57
N THR A 11 6.41 -4.85 -3.62
CA THR A 11 6.33 -4.26 -4.96
C THR A 11 5.01 -4.62 -5.64
N HIS A 12 4.63 -3.86 -6.67
CA HIS A 12 3.43 -4.11 -7.45
C HIS A 12 3.58 -3.65 -8.90
N PHE A 13 3.08 -4.46 -9.83
CA PHE A 13 3.27 -4.23 -11.27
C PHE A 13 2.75 -2.86 -11.76
N GLN A 14 1.53 -2.47 -11.39
CA GLN A 14 0.92 -1.24 -11.92
C GLN A 14 1.31 0.04 -11.16
N THR A 15 1.62 -0.07 -9.86
CA THR A 15 1.82 1.07 -8.93
C THR A 15 3.25 1.15 -8.43
N LYS A 16 4.15 0.30 -8.94
CA LYS A 16 5.53 0.05 -8.49
C LYS A 16 5.63 -0.56 -7.09
N VAL A 17 4.91 -0.02 -6.12
CA VAL A 17 4.83 -0.51 -4.74
C VAL A 17 3.38 -0.61 -4.25
N SER A 18 3.18 -1.25 -3.10
CA SER A 18 1.89 -1.31 -2.44
C SER A 18 2.05 -1.15 -0.94
N LEU A 19 2.18 0.10 -0.51
CA LEU A 19 2.41 0.52 0.87
C LEU A 19 1.16 1.20 1.45
N GLY A 20 1.31 2.24 2.26
CA GLY A 20 0.27 2.91 3.01
C GLY A 20 -0.88 3.37 2.11
N PHE A 21 -0.58 4.15 1.06
CA PHE A 21 -1.62 4.73 0.18
C PHE A 21 -2.50 3.65 -0.42
N LYS A 22 -1.87 2.58 -0.91
CA LYS A 22 -2.56 1.51 -1.62
C LYS A 22 -3.24 0.51 -0.68
N ASN A 23 -2.82 0.42 0.57
CA ASN A 23 -3.37 -0.55 1.53
C ASN A 23 -4.86 -0.32 1.78
N LEU A 24 -5.30 0.94 1.85
CA LEU A 24 -6.71 1.31 2.04
C LEU A 24 -7.62 0.80 0.92
N LYS A 25 -7.10 0.59 -0.30
CA LYS A 25 -7.86 -0.04 -1.39
C LYS A 25 -8.35 -1.44 -1.00
N GLY A 26 -7.66 -2.11 -0.08
CA GLY A 26 -8.04 -3.40 0.50
C GLY A 26 -9.38 -3.38 1.22
N CYS A 27 -9.79 -2.24 1.78
CA CYS A 27 -11.01 -2.07 2.55
C CYS A 27 -12.24 -1.79 1.69
N LEU A 28 -12.06 -1.46 0.41
CA LEU A 28 -13.17 -1.19 -0.51
C LEU A 28 -14.00 -2.44 -0.81
N SER A 29 -15.27 -2.27 -1.20
CA SER A 29 -16.07 -3.38 -1.74
C SER A 29 -15.48 -3.91 -3.05
N LYS A 30 -15.74 -5.19 -3.37
CA LYS A 30 -15.20 -5.84 -4.60
C LYS A 30 -15.50 -5.03 -5.86
N ALA A 31 -16.73 -4.54 -6.02
CA ALA A 31 -17.13 -3.72 -7.15
C ALA A 31 -16.31 -2.42 -7.24
N SER A 32 -16.07 -1.75 -6.10
CA SER A 32 -15.27 -0.52 -6.05
C SER A 32 -13.80 -0.80 -6.37
N LYS A 33 -13.22 -1.88 -5.84
CA LYS A 33 -11.84 -2.29 -6.18
C LYS A 33 -11.66 -2.53 -7.68
N GLN A 34 -12.67 -3.08 -8.37
CA GLN A 34 -12.65 -3.31 -9.82
C GLN A 34 -12.75 -2.00 -10.61
N ARG A 35 -13.59 -1.05 -10.19
CA ARG A 35 -13.71 0.27 -10.85
C ARG A 35 -12.38 1.04 -10.87
N PHE A 36 -11.53 0.85 -9.85
CA PHE A 36 -10.18 1.43 -9.85
C PHE A 36 -9.30 0.93 -11.00
N HIS A 37 -9.48 -0.31 -11.45
CA HIS A 37 -8.67 -0.89 -12.52
C HIS A 37 -9.21 -0.60 -13.93
N ILE A 38 -10.52 -0.39 -14.07
CA ILE A 38 -11.16 -0.21 -15.39
C ILE A 38 -11.01 1.24 -15.92
N THR A 39 -10.74 2.20 -15.03
CA THR A 39 -10.74 3.63 -15.38
C THR A 39 -9.40 4.16 -15.90
N ASN A 40 -8.34 3.34 -15.95
CA ASN A 40 -6.96 3.77 -16.25
C ASN A 40 -6.44 4.93 -15.37
N ARG A 41 -7.05 5.14 -14.20
CA ARG A 41 -6.75 6.23 -13.25
C ARG A 41 -6.35 5.69 -11.87
N LEU A 42 -5.70 4.53 -11.84
CA LEU A 42 -5.43 3.78 -10.61
C LEU A 42 -4.73 4.66 -9.56
N ASP A 43 -3.64 5.34 -9.93
CA ASP A 43 -2.85 6.16 -9.01
C ASP A 43 -3.66 7.34 -8.47
N SER A 44 -4.35 8.08 -9.34
CA SER A 44 -5.19 9.20 -8.93
C SER A 44 -6.32 8.78 -7.99
N LEU A 45 -6.95 7.64 -8.24
CA LEU A 45 -8.02 7.13 -7.37
C LEU A 45 -7.49 6.65 -6.02
N ILE A 46 -6.25 6.15 -5.97
CA ILE A 46 -5.58 5.81 -4.71
C ILE A 46 -5.29 7.10 -3.92
N CYS A 47 -4.81 8.17 -4.55
CA CYS A 47 -4.62 9.46 -3.86
C CYS A 47 -5.94 9.99 -3.29
N LEU A 48 -6.99 10.04 -4.13
CA LEU A 48 -8.32 10.50 -3.70
C LEU A 48 -8.90 9.64 -2.55
N LEU A 49 -8.57 8.34 -2.49
CA LEU A 49 -8.99 7.49 -1.38
C LEU A 49 -8.35 7.92 -0.05
N ASN A 50 -7.08 8.36 -0.08
CA ASN A 50 -6.36 8.81 1.13
C ASN A 50 -6.76 10.23 1.53
N GLU A 51 -7.24 11.06 0.59
CA GLU A 51 -7.90 12.33 0.93
C GLU A 51 -9.26 12.13 1.61
N ALA A 52 -9.97 11.06 1.26
CA ALA A 52 -11.28 10.74 1.83
C ALA A 52 -11.18 10.00 3.18
N ILE A 53 -10.10 9.23 3.40
CA ILE A 53 -9.86 8.45 4.61
C ILE A 53 -8.38 8.60 4.96
N GLU A 54 -8.09 9.50 5.89
CA GLU A 54 -6.74 9.74 6.37
C GLU A 54 -6.35 8.69 7.44
N SER A 55 -5.11 8.21 7.38
CA SER A 55 -4.55 7.32 8.41
C SER A 55 -3.76 8.15 9.41
N ASP A 56 -4.09 8.07 10.70
CA ASP A 56 -3.39 8.82 11.76
C ASP A 56 -1.99 8.27 12.06
N LEU A 57 -1.76 6.99 11.74
CA LEU A 57 -0.45 6.33 11.85
C LEU A 57 -0.30 5.25 10.79
N VAL A 58 0.83 5.25 10.08
CA VAL A 58 1.20 4.20 9.12
C VAL A 58 2.41 3.45 9.63
N ILE A 59 2.32 2.12 9.66
CA ILE A 59 3.41 1.22 10.06
C ILE A 59 3.65 0.21 8.94
N ILE A 60 4.67 0.42 8.12
CA ILE A 60 5.05 -0.53 7.08
C ILE A 60 5.78 -1.71 7.74
N ASP A 61 5.19 -2.89 7.64
CA ASP A 61 5.81 -4.15 8.01
C ASP A 61 6.72 -4.64 6.89
N GLY A 62 8.02 -4.55 7.13
CA GLY A 62 9.08 -5.07 6.29
C GLY A 62 9.89 -6.17 6.96
N ILE A 63 9.35 -6.91 7.94
CA ILE A 63 10.05 -8.09 8.48
C ILE A 63 10.34 -9.07 7.33
N TYR A 64 9.33 -9.28 6.49
CA TYR A 64 9.45 -9.91 5.18
C TYR A 64 8.91 -8.98 4.09
N MET A 65 9.78 -8.63 3.14
CA MET A 65 9.43 -7.89 1.93
C MET A 65 8.97 -8.85 0.84
N LEU A 66 7.92 -8.49 0.08
CA LEU A 66 7.43 -9.28 -1.05
C LEU A 66 7.80 -8.61 -2.39
N GLU A 67 8.72 -9.23 -3.11
CA GLU A 67 9.00 -8.87 -4.50
C GLU A 67 7.87 -9.39 -5.41
N LYS A 68 7.47 -8.65 -6.46
CA LYS A 68 6.45 -9.01 -7.46
C LYS A 68 5.02 -9.18 -6.93
N GLY A 69 4.73 -8.66 -5.74
CA GLY A 69 3.37 -8.58 -5.21
C GLY A 69 2.67 -9.94 -5.05
N PRO A 70 1.32 -9.98 -4.97
CA PRO A 70 0.57 -11.21 -4.72
C PRO A 70 0.38 -12.08 -5.97
N GLU A 71 1.13 -11.87 -7.06
CA GLU A 71 1.08 -12.76 -8.21
C GLU A 71 1.54 -14.15 -7.75
N THR A 72 0.57 -15.06 -7.63
CA THR A 72 0.62 -16.34 -6.90
C THR A 72 1.64 -17.35 -7.42
N LEU A 73 2.44 -16.97 -8.41
CA LEU A 73 3.45 -17.80 -9.07
C LEU A 73 4.86 -17.17 -9.06
N ALA A 74 5.04 -15.92 -8.58
CA ALA A 74 6.32 -15.19 -8.74
C ALA A 74 6.78 -14.36 -7.53
N GLY A 75 5.96 -14.25 -6.48
CA GLY A 75 6.32 -13.43 -5.32
C GLY A 75 7.41 -14.07 -4.45
N VAL A 76 8.60 -13.50 -4.40
CA VAL A 76 9.69 -13.97 -3.52
C VAL A 76 9.69 -13.15 -2.25
N ALA A 77 9.58 -13.84 -1.11
CA ALA A 77 9.70 -13.22 0.21
C ALA A 77 11.17 -13.09 0.59
N HIS A 78 11.57 -11.87 0.97
CA HIS A 78 12.92 -11.56 1.41
C HIS A 78 12.86 -11.05 2.84
N ARG A 79 13.57 -11.71 3.76
CA ARG A 79 13.67 -11.21 5.15
C ARG A 79 14.47 -9.91 5.17
N LYS A 80 13.92 -8.85 5.76
CA LYS A 80 14.55 -7.52 5.83
C LYS A 80 14.62 -6.94 7.23
N ASP A 81 13.90 -7.51 8.21
CA ASP A 81 13.89 -7.06 9.60
C ASP A 81 13.70 -5.54 9.76
N LEU A 82 12.81 -4.98 8.92
CA LEU A 82 12.59 -3.54 8.82
C LEU A 82 11.17 -3.18 9.26
N ILE A 83 11.05 -2.12 10.05
CA ILE A 83 9.79 -1.45 10.35
C ILE A 83 9.97 0.04 10.03
N ILE A 84 9.03 0.60 9.27
CA ILE A 84 8.97 2.04 9.01
C ILE A 84 7.66 2.54 9.59
N ALA A 85 7.70 3.59 10.40
CA ALA A 85 6.50 4.16 11.01
C ALA A 85 6.52 5.69 10.90
N SER A 86 5.38 6.26 10.54
CA SER A 86 5.20 7.70 10.42
C SER A 86 3.72 8.07 10.59
N PRO A 87 3.40 9.22 11.23
CA PRO A 87 2.06 9.78 11.19
C PRO A 87 1.72 10.39 9.82
N ASP A 88 2.72 10.69 8.98
CA ASP A 88 2.56 11.15 7.61
C ASP A 88 2.70 9.96 6.64
N ILE A 89 1.60 9.63 5.95
CA ILE A 89 1.52 8.54 4.99
C ILE A 89 2.40 8.74 3.75
N PHE A 90 2.56 9.99 3.28
CA PHE A 90 3.38 10.31 2.12
C PHE A 90 4.85 10.10 2.44
N GLU A 91 5.33 10.67 3.55
CA GLU A 91 6.70 10.45 4.02
C GLU A 91 7.00 8.97 4.28
N CYS A 92 6.03 8.24 4.87
CA CYS A 92 6.16 6.80 5.11
C CYS A 92 6.36 6.02 3.79
N ASP A 93 5.52 6.29 2.79
CA ASP A 93 5.58 5.61 1.50
C ASP A 93 6.82 6.01 0.68
N ILE A 94 7.29 7.27 0.78
CA ILE A 94 8.54 7.70 0.15
C ILE A 94 9.74 6.92 0.71
N VAL A 95 9.85 6.83 2.03
CA VAL A 95 10.92 6.05 2.68
C VAL A 95 10.80 4.57 2.32
N GLY A 96 9.59 4.01 2.35
CA GLY A 96 9.36 2.60 2.01
C GLY A 96 9.54 2.25 0.52
N ALA A 97 9.57 3.24 -0.37
CA ALA A 97 9.78 3.06 -1.80
C ALA A 97 11.25 3.18 -2.24
N THR A 98 12.17 3.47 -1.30
CA THR A 98 13.62 3.58 -1.54
C THR A 98 14.30 2.21 -1.49
#